data_AF-W1QF72-F1
#
_entry.id   AF-W1QF72-F1
#
_cell.length_a   1.000
_cell.length_b   1.000
_cell.length_c   1.000
_cell.angle_alpha   90.00
_cell.angle_beta   90.00
_cell.angle_gamma   90.00
#
_symmetry.space_group_name_H-M   'P 1'
#
loop_
_entity.id
_entity.type
_entity.pdbx_description
1 polymer ?
#
loop_
_entity_poly.entity_id
_entity_poly.type
_entity_poly.pdbx_seq_one_letter_code
_entity_poly.pdbx_strand_id
1 'polypeptide(L)'
;MISLSTSSITSLIPSLYNLSTNHSTSSLMNATANSTSENLAFISDALARESDVTVSTNITSQAEYKGFAAYVISFIFLFIWLSWSMIPDSILNNVGIYYYPSRWWALVIPAYVLVSMMYTYVALALYNIEVKTPPLDDPRTIADPDGVVITELPHYQKKDLDRYLFSSTSGIWDLPLSEVNKVLYGEEY
;
A
#
# COMPACT_ATOMS: atom_id res chain seq x y z
N MET A 1 -19.64 31.55 -20.44
CA MET A 1 -18.50 31.16 -19.60
C MET A 1 -18.90 29.92 -18.84
N ILE A 2 -18.41 28.75 -19.24
CA ILE A 2 -18.79 27.45 -18.65
C ILE A 2 -17.81 27.21 -17.50
N SER A 3 -18.25 27.40 -16.26
CA SER A 3 -17.45 27.04 -15.09
C SER A 3 -17.46 25.51 -14.98
N LEU A 4 -16.34 24.85 -15.32
CA LEU A 4 -16.17 23.45 -14.99
C LEU A 4 -16.05 23.32 -13.47
N SER A 5 -17.05 22.67 -12.88
CA SER A 5 -17.10 22.31 -11.46
C SER A 5 -15.93 21.39 -11.12
N THR A 6 -14.95 21.89 -10.37
CA THR A 6 -13.76 21.16 -9.91
C THR A 6 -14.07 20.09 -8.86
N SER A 7 -15.33 20.00 -8.42
CA SER A 7 -15.81 19.07 -7.41
C SER A 7 -15.75 17.59 -7.85
N SER A 8 -15.79 17.32 -9.16
CA SER A 8 -15.89 15.94 -9.68
C SER A 8 -14.54 15.23 -9.83
N ILE A 9 -13.43 15.96 -9.96
CA ILE A 9 -12.09 15.36 -10.08
C ILE A 9 -11.53 15.02 -8.70
N THR A 10 -11.89 15.81 -7.69
CA THR A 10 -11.42 15.63 -6.30
C THR A 10 -12.00 14.37 -5.64
N SER A 11 -13.13 13.84 -6.12
CA SER A 11 -13.71 12.58 -5.61
C SER A 11 -13.10 11.30 -6.21
N LEU A 12 -12.22 11.44 -7.21
CA LEU A 12 -11.52 10.33 -7.86
C LEU A 12 -10.16 10.01 -7.20
N ILE A 13 -9.66 10.91 -6.35
CA ILE A 13 -8.38 10.74 -5.66
C ILE A 13 -8.71 10.43 -4.19
N PRO A 14 -8.36 9.24 -3.67
CA PRO A 14 -8.44 9.00 -2.24
C PRO A 14 -7.65 10.08 -1.52
N SER A 15 -8.24 10.71 -0.50
CA SER A 15 -7.56 11.67 0.36
C SER A 15 -6.40 10.98 1.10
N LEU A 16 -5.22 10.98 0.50
CA LEU A 16 -4.00 10.38 1.04
C LEU A 16 -3.30 11.30 2.07
N TYR A 17 -3.82 12.50 2.31
CA TYR A 17 -3.14 13.52 3.12
C TYR A 17 -3.54 13.56 4.60
N ASN A 18 -4.47 12.70 5.05
CA ASN A 18 -4.85 12.61 6.46
C ASN A 18 -4.17 11.45 7.22
N LEU A 19 -3.02 10.95 6.75
CA LEU A 19 -2.13 10.13 7.57
C LEU A 19 -1.17 11.03 8.36
N SER A 20 -1.71 12.04 9.04
CA SER A 20 -0.99 12.76 10.08
C SER A 20 -1.07 11.91 11.34
N THR A 21 0.07 11.33 11.68
CA THR A 21 0.45 10.77 12.96
C THR A 21 -0.27 11.42 14.15
N ASN A 22 -1.39 10.83 14.57
CA ASN A 22 -1.86 10.94 15.94
C ASN A 22 -1.48 9.64 16.64
N HIS A 23 -0.19 9.50 16.95
CA HIS A 23 0.26 8.54 17.94
C HIS A 23 -0.15 9.08 19.31
N SER A 24 -1.45 9.03 19.60
CA SER A 24 -2.01 9.31 20.92
C SER A 24 -1.79 8.09 21.81
N THR A 25 -0.53 7.70 22.06
CA THR A 25 -0.20 6.92 23.25
C THR A 25 -0.21 7.86 24.45
N SER A 26 -1.40 8.35 24.80
CA SER A 26 -1.59 9.18 25.97
C SER A 26 -2.99 8.97 26.54
N SER A 27 -3.26 7.77 27.04
CA SER A 27 -4.01 7.52 28.27
C SER A 27 -4.30 6.04 28.40
N LEU A 28 -3.39 5.26 29.00
CA LEU A 28 -3.74 4.05 29.75
C LEU A 28 -2.56 3.46 30.54
N MET A 29 -1.54 4.26 30.86
CA MET A 29 -0.49 3.87 31.81
C MET A 29 -0.90 4.15 33.27
N ASN A 30 -2.18 4.43 33.50
CA ASN A 30 -2.78 4.64 34.82
C ASN A 30 -4.02 3.76 35.05
N ALA A 31 -4.02 2.55 34.46
CA ALA A 31 -4.85 1.47 34.96
C ALA A 31 -4.01 0.69 35.96
N THR A 32 -4.31 0.91 37.24
CA THR A 32 -4.00 -0.03 38.32
C THR A 32 -4.09 -1.47 37.84
N ALA A 33 -3.06 -2.26 38.17
CA ALA A 33 -2.90 -3.68 37.89
C ALA A 33 -4.05 -4.52 38.48
N ASN A 34 -5.21 -4.46 37.82
CA ASN A 34 -6.38 -5.32 37.98
C ASN A 34 -7.13 -5.31 36.65
N SER A 35 -6.47 -5.76 35.58
CA SER A 35 -7.10 -5.97 34.27
C SER A 35 -7.09 -7.46 33.98
N THR A 36 -8.28 -8.06 34.01
CA THR A 36 -8.55 -9.44 33.62
C THR A 36 -8.03 -9.71 32.20
N SER A 37 -7.51 -10.92 31.98
CA SER A 37 -7.01 -11.46 30.70
C SER A 37 -7.98 -11.22 29.53
N GLU A 38 -9.28 -11.15 29.82
CA GLU A 38 -10.34 -10.86 28.85
C GLU A 38 -10.22 -9.49 28.18
N ASN A 39 -9.80 -8.45 28.91
CA ASN A 39 -9.67 -7.10 28.34
C ASN A 39 -8.52 -7.01 27.33
N LEU A 40 -7.42 -7.73 27.57
CA LEU A 40 -6.27 -7.77 26.65
C LEU A 40 -6.57 -8.60 25.41
N ALA A 41 -7.29 -9.71 25.56
CA ALA A 41 -7.76 -10.53 24.43
C ALA A 41 -8.71 -9.73 23.52
N PHE A 42 -9.65 -8.97 24.11
CA PHE A 42 -10.57 -8.12 23.36
C PHE A 42 -9.86 -7.02 22.56
N ILE A 43 -8.85 -6.37 23.13
CA ILE A 43 -8.06 -5.33 22.43
C ILE A 43 -7.27 -5.95 21.27
N SER A 44 -6.69 -7.14 21.47
CA SER A 44 -5.91 -7.84 20.45
C SER A 44 -6.78 -8.30 19.28
N ASP A 45 -7.97 -8.83 19.56
CA ASP A 45 -8.95 -9.26 18.56
C ASP A 45 -9.52 -8.06 17.76
N ALA A 46 -9.76 -6.93 18.45
CA ALA A 46 -10.17 -5.69 17.80
C ALA A 46 -9.09 -5.15 16.82
N LEU A 47 -7.82 -5.17 17.22
CA LEU A 47 -6.69 -4.76 16.39
C LEU A 47 -6.47 -5.70 15.20
N ALA A 48 -6.59 -7.01 15.42
CA ALA A 48 -6.49 -8.01 14.35
C ALA A 48 -7.59 -7.81 13.30
N ARG A 49 -8.84 -7.56 13.73
CA ARG A 49 -9.97 -7.30 12.84
C ARG A 49 -9.81 -5.98 12.07
N GLU A 50 -9.22 -4.95 12.67
CA GLU A 50 -8.95 -3.68 12.00
C GLU A 50 -7.89 -3.83 10.89
N SER A 51 -6.87 -4.67 11.11
CA SER A 51 -5.86 -4.96 10.09
C SER A 51 -6.42 -5.70 8.87
N ASP A 52 -7.31 -6.68 9.08
CA ASP A 52 -7.93 -7.48 8.01
C ASP A 52 -8.94 -6.69 7.16
N VAL A 53 -9.56 -5.67 7.77
CA VAL A 53 -10.53 -4.78 7.10
C VAL A 53 -9.87 -3.87 6.05
N THR A 54 -8.57 -3.58 6.17
CA THR A 54 -7.89 -2.65 5.24
C THR A 54 -7.62 -3.22 3.85
N VAL A 55 -7.65 -4.55 3.65
CA VAL A 55 -7.24 -5.16 2.38
C VAL A 55 -8.42 -5.70 1.55
N SER A 56 -9.56 -6.07 2.16
CA SER A 56 -10.60 -6.84 1.44
C SER A 56 -12.04 -6.32 1.51
N THR A 57 -12.42 -5.43 2.45
CA THR A 57 -13.85 -5.15 2.70
C THR A 57 -14.34 -3.74 2.37
N ASN A 58 -13.47 -2.80 1.96
CA ASN A 58 -13.92 -1.50 1.46
C ASN A 58 -14.09 -1.47 -0.06
N ILE A 59 -14.68 -2.52 -0.64
CA ILE A 59 -15.30 -2.40 -1.95
C ILE A 59 -16.63 -1.67 -1.78
N THR A 60 -16.61 -0.35 -1.86
CA THR A 60 -17.84 0.44 -1.97
C THR A 60 -18.72 -0.21 -3.05
N SER A 61 -20.00 -0.45 -2.75
CA SER A 61 -20.97 -1.09 -3.69
C SER A 61 -21.04 -0.39 -5.05
N GLN A 62 -20.53 0.84 -5.13
CA GLN A 62 -20.43 1.62 -6.35
C GLN A 62 -19.22 1.31 -7.23
N ALA A 63 -18.22 0.58 -6.74
CA ALA A 63 -17.01 0.28 -7.50
C ALA A 63 -17.31 -0.58 -8.74
N GLU A 64 -18.21 -1.55 -8.59
CA GLU A 64 -18.56 -2.51 -9.64
C GLU A 64 -19.15 -1.83 -10.89
N TYR A 65 -20.21 -1.03 -10.72
CA TYR A 65 -20.86 -0.38 -11.86
C TYR A 65 -20.00 0.75 -12.45
N LYS A 66 -19.17 1.42 -11.63
CA LYS A 66 -18.23 2.43 -12.13
C LYS A 66 -17.17 1.81 -13.03
N GLY A 67 -16.62 0.65 -12.62
CA GLY A 67 -15.68 -0.11 -13.45
C GLY A 67 -16.31 -0.57 -14.76
N PHE A 68 -17.53 -1.10 -14.70
CA PHE A 68 -18.27 -1.50 -15.90
C PHE A 68 -18.56 -0.33 -16.84
N ALA A 69 -19.05 0.80 -16.31
CA ALA A 69 -19.31 1.99 -17.12
C ALA A 69 -18.03 2.52 -17.78
N ALA A 70 -16.92 2.60 -17.02
CA ALA A 70 -15.63 3.02 -17.55
C ALA A 70 -15.12 2.07 -18.64
N TYR A 71 -15.31 0.75 -18.49
CA TYR A 71 -14.97 -0.24 -19.51
C TYR A 71 -15.75 -0.02 -20.81
N VAL A 72 -17.08 0.11 -20.74
CA VAL A 72 -17.93 0.32 -21.93
C VAL A 72 -17.55 1.64 -22.62
N ILE A 73 -17.37 2.71 -21.86
CA ILE A 73 -16.97 4.02 -22.39
C ILE A 73 -15.59 3.94 -23.06
N SER A 74 -14.60 3.31 -22.40
CA SER A 74 -13.26 3.14 -22.95
C SER A 74 -13.25 2.33 -24.24
N PHE A 75 -14.08 1.28 -24.30
CA PHE A 75 -14.22 0.44 -25.49
C PHE A 75 -14.82 1.22 -26.67
N ILE A 76 -15.88 2.02 -26.43
CA ILE A 76 -16.49 2.88 -27.46
C ILE A 76 -15.46 3.91 -27.95
N PHE A 77 -14.74 4.58 -27.05
CA PHE A 77 -13.69 5.53 -27.43
C PHE A 77 -12.58 4.87 -28.26
N LEU A 78 -12.13 3.68 -27.83
CA LEU A 78 -11.11 2.92 -28.56
C LEU A 78 -11.60 2.53 -29.95
N PHE A 79 -12.85 2.08 -30.09
CA PHE A 79 -13.42 1.71 -31.38
C PHE A 79 -13.52 2.91 -32.33
N ILE A 80 -13.97 4.07 -31.84
CA ILE A 80 -14.03 5.32 -32.60
C ILE A 80 -12.62 5.75 -33.03
N TRP A 81 -11.66 5.69 -32.12
CA TRP A 81 -10.26 6.04 -32.39
C TRP A 81 -9.63 5.10 -33.44
N LEU A 82 -9.87 3.80 -33.33
CA LEU A 82 -9.36 2.80 -34.27
C LEU A 82 -10.00 2.95 -35.66
N SER A 83 -11.32 3.20 -35.69
CA SER A 83 -12.06 3.49 -36.91
C SER A 83 -11.48 4.73 -37.60
N TRP A 84 -11.28 5.83 -36.87
CA TRP A 84 -10.67 7.05 -37.41
C TRP A 84 -9.25 6.81 -37.95
N SER A 85 -8.44 6.01 -37.24
CA SER A 85 -7.07 5.68 -37.65
C SER A 85 -7.01 4.86 -38.94
N MET A 86 -7.92 3.88 -39.10
CA MET A 86 -7.90 2.91 -40.21
C MET A 86 -8.67 3.34 -41.45
N ILE A 87 -9.69 4.20 -41.34
CA ILE A 87 -10.52 4.64 -42.47
C ILE A 87 -9.71 5.58 -43.39
N PRO A 88 -9.72 5.42 -44.73
CA PRO A 88 -9.03 6.31 -45.68
C PRO A 88 -9.72 7.69 -45.85
N ASP A 89 -8.96 8.71 -46.26
CA ASP A 89 -9.42 10.11 -46.34
C ASP A 89 -10.65 10.29 -47.24
N SER A 90 -10.73 9.55 -48.34
CA SER A 90 -11.85 9.60 -49.28
C SER A 90 -13.20 9.30 -48.62
N ILE A 91 -13.22 8.34 -47.69
CA ILE A 91 -14.45 7.96 -46.98
C ILE A 91 -14.81 9.02 -45.95
N LEU A 92 -13.81 9.57 -45.24
CA LEU A 92 -14.03 10.64 -44.25
C LEU A 92 -14.57 11.92 -44.89
N ASN A 93 -14.05 12.28 -46.06
CA ASN A 93 -14.52 13.43 -46.84
C ASN A 93 -15.96 13.24 -47.33
N ASN A 94 -16.34 12.02 -47.74
CA ASN A 94 -17.72 11.70 -48.14
C ASN A 94 -18.72 11.78 -46.98
N VAL A 95 -18.27 11.51 -45.74
CA VAL A 95 -19.06 11.68 -44.51
C VAL A 95 -19.18 13.16 -44.10
N GLY A 96 -18.39 14.05 -44.73
CA GLY A 96 -18.40 15.49 -44.48
C GLY A 96 -17.41 15.96 -43.40
N ILE A 97 -16.44 15.12 -43.01
CA ILE A 97 -15.44 15.43 -41.99
C ILE A 97 -14.15 15.88 -42.68
N TYR A 98 -13.98 17.20 -42.82
CA TYR A 98 -12.83 17.80 -43.52
C TYR A 98 -11.71 18.27 -42.59
N TYR A 99 -11.98 18.43 -41.30
CA TYR A 99 -11.02 18.95 -40.32
C TYR A 99 -10.77 17.95 -39.20
N TYR A 100 -9.61 17.29 -39.24
CA TYR A 100 -9.12 16.38 -38.21
C TYR A 100 -7.59 16.53 -38.09
N PRO A 101 -7.00 16.23 -36.92
CA PRO A 101 -5.55 16.31 -36.74
C PRO A 101 -4.81 15.29 -37.61
N SER A 102 -3.52 15.52 -37.88
CA SER A 102 -2.71 14.61 -38.70
C SER A 102 -2.78 13.16 -38.20
N ARG A 103 -2.97 12.18 -39.09
CA ARG A 103 -3.06 10.74 -38.75
C ARG A 103 -1.89 10.20 -37.93
N TRP A 104 -0.72 10.84 -37.99
CA TRP A 104 0.46 10.44 -37.22
C TRP A 104 0.22 10.43 -35.70
N TRP A 105 -0.75 11.22 -35.20
CA TRP A 105 -1.18 11.18 -33.80
C TRP A 105 -1.68 9.79 -33.35
N ALA A 106 -2.20 8.99 -34.28
CA ALA A 106 -2.59 7.61 -33.98
C ALA A 106 -1.40 6.72 -33.59
N LEU A 107 -0.19 7.06 -34.00
CA LEU A 107 1.03 6.36 -33.62
C LEU A 107 1.70 7.00 -32.41
N VAL A 108 1.73 8.34 -32.37
CA VAL A 108 2.37 9.11 -31.30
C VAL A 108 1.73 8.79 -29.94
N ILE A 109 0.40 8.78 -29.83
CA ILE A 109 -0.28 8.57 -28.55
C ILE A 109 0.08 7.20 -27.93
N PRO A 110 -0.08 6.05 -28.62
CA PRO A 110 0.33 4.76 -28.08
C PRO A 110 1.82 4.69 -27.74
N ALA A 111 2.69 5.25 -28.58
CA ALA A 111 4.13 5.26 -28.33
C ALA A 111 4.49 6.03 -27.05
N TYR A 112 3.88 7.20 -26.84
CA TYR A 112 4.08 7.99 -25.62
C TYR A 112 3.59 7.27 -24.37
N VAL A 113 2.44 6.57 -24.44
CA VAL A 113 1.94 5.77 -23.31
C VAL A 113 2.93 4.68 -22.91
N LEU A 114 3.48 3.94 -23.89
CA LEU A 114 4.47 2.88 -23.63
C LEU A 114 5.78 3.44 -23.05
N VAL A 115 6.30 4.53 -23.61
CA VAL A 115 7.51 5.18 -23.10
C VAL A 115 7.28 5.76 -21.70
N SER A 116 6.12 6.38 -21.45
CA SER A 116 5.74 6.89 -20.14
C SER A 116 5.63 5.77 -19.11
N MET A 117 5.06 4.62 -19.48
CA MET A 117 4.97 3.45 -18.60
C MET A 117 6.36 2.94 -18.20
N MET A 118 7.25 2.77 -19.17
CA MET A 118 8.65 2.38 -18.93
C MET A 118 9.37 3.40 -18.04
N TYR A 119 9.20 4.69 -18.33
CA TYR A 119 9.78 5.78 -17.54
C TYR A 119 9.31 5.70 -16.08
N THR A 120 8.02 5.50 -15.83
CA THR A 120 7.47 5.35 -14.47
C THR A 120 8.10 4.17 -13.72
N TYR A 121 8.30 3.03 -14.37
CA TYR A 121 8.94 1.88 -13.71
C TYR A 121 10.39 2.14 -13.35
N VAL A 122 11.15 2.73 -14.28
CA VAL A 122 12.55 3.10 -14.04
C VAL A 122 12.62 4.14 -12.91
N ALA A 123 11.82 5.19 -12.98
CA ALA A 123 11.78 6.24 -11.96
C ALA A 123 11.41 5.69 -10.58
N LEU A 124 10.43 4.78 -10.50
CA LEU A 124 10.05 4.13 -9.24
C LEU A 124 11.16 3.23 -8.70
N ALA A 125 11.85 2.48 -9.57
CA ALA A 125 12.99 1.67 -9.17
C ALA A 125 14.13 2.54 -8.60
N LEU A 126 14.47 3.64 -9.29
CA LEU A 126 15.47 4.60 -8.82
C LEU A 126 15.05 5.21 -7.48
N TYR A 127 13.81 5.66 -7.36
CA TYR A 127 13.29 6.23 -6.11
C TYR A 127 13.34 5.22 -4.95
N ASN A 128 12.99 3.96 -5.20
CA ASN A 128 13.05 2.92 -4.18
C ASN A 128 14.48 2.65 -3.72
N ILE A 129 15.46 2.67 -4.65
CA ILE A 129 16.87 2.43 -4.33
C ILE A 129 17.48 3.65 -3.63
N GLU A 130 17.24 4.86 -4.11
CA GLU A 130 17.90 6.07 -3.61
C GLU A 130 17.26 6.64 -2.34
N VAL A 131 15.92 6.58 -2.24
CA VAL A 131 15.18 7.26 -1.17
C VAL A 131 14.64 6.30 -0.13
N LYS A 132 14.16 5.12 -0.55
CA LYS A 132 13.49 4.18 0.37
C LYS A 132 14.41 3.13 0.97
N THR A 133 15.50 2.79 0.29
CA THR A 133 16.42 1.75 0.72
C THR A 133 17.61 2.40 1.44
N PRO A 134 17.87 2.06 2.72
CA PRO A 134 19.10 2.48 3.41
C PRO A 134 20.36 2.00 2.67
N PRO A 135 21.51 2.68 2.81
CA PRO A 135 22.75 2.20 2.23
C PRO A 135 23.13 0.82 2.78
N LEU A 136 23.83 0.00 1.97
CA LEU A 136 24.14 -1.40 2.31
C LEU A 136 24.96 -1.56 3.60
N ASP A 137 25.74 -0.54 3.97
CA ASP A 137 26.58 -0.55 5.17
C ASP A 137 25.81 -0.14 6.44
N ASP A 138 24.51 0.16 6.34
CA ASP A 138 23.69 0.60 7.45
C ASP A 138 23.12 -0.59 8.25
N PRO A 139 23.34 -0.67 9.58
CA PRO A 139 22.77 -1.73 10.42
C PRO A 139 21.25 -1.79 10.40
N ARG A 140 20.56 -0.70 10.02
CA ARG A 140 19.10 -0.67 9.80
C ARG A 140 18.61 -1.62 8.71
N THR A 141 19.51 -2.12 7.86
CA THR A 141 19.20 -3.14 6.84
C THR A 141 19.00 -4.53 7.46
N ILE A 142 19.59 -4.76 8.64
CA ILE A 142 19.60 -6.05 9.33
C ILE A 142 18.72 -6.01 10.60
N ALA A 143 18.73 -4.87 11.30
CA ALA A 143 17.98 -4.66 12.54
C ALA A 143 16.80 -3.70 12.30
N ASP A 144 15.63 -4.07 12.83
CA ASP A 144 14.46 -3.20 12.97
C ASP A 144 14.79 -2.00 13.90
N PRO A 145 14.09 -0.85 13.82
CA PRO A 145 14.06 0.19 14.84
C PRO A 145 14.12 -0.27 16.32
N ASP A 146 13.42 -1.35 16.67
CA ASP A 146 13.42 -1.91 18.04
C ASP A 146 14.49 -3.00 18.26
N GLY A 147 15.25 -3.33 17.21
CA GLY A 147 16.32 -4.31 17.24
C GLY A 147 17.53 -3.82 18.03
N VAL A 148 17.96 -4.60 19.02
CA VAL A 148 19.14 -4.26 19.84
C VAL A 148 20.41 -4.68 19.11
N VAL A 149 21.16 -3.71 18.60
CA VAL A 149 22.48 -3.94 17.99
C VAL A 149 23.54 -3.97 19.08
N ILE A 150 24.03 -5.17 19.41
CA ILE A 150 24.95 -5.42 20.53
C ILE A 150 26.26 -4.62 20.42
N THR A 151 26.72 -4.34 19.19
CA THR A 151 27.95 -3.58 18.94
C THR A 151 27.84 -2.09 19.26
N GLU A 152 26.62 -1.55 19.37
CA GLU A 152 26.37 -0.14 19.67
C GLU A 152 26.04 0.13 21.15
N LEU A 153 26.01 -0.92 21.99
CA LEU A 153 25.67 -0.78 23.41
C LEU A 153 26.75 -0.03 24.21
N PRO A 154 26.37 0.87 25.13
CA PRO A 154 27.31 1.47 26.06
C PRO A 154 27.95 0.39 26.94
N HIS A 155 29.28 0.35 26.99
CA HIS A 155 30.10 -0.71 27.63
C HIS A 155 30.16 -2.08 26.93
N TYR A 156 30.03 -2.11 25.60
CA TYR A 156 30.34 -3.33 24.84
C TYR A 156 31.78 -3.81 25.09
N GLN A 157 31.92 -5.08 25.45
CA GLN A 157 33.22 -5.76 25.57
C GLN A 157 33.19 -7.05 24.75
N LYS A 158 34.24 -7.29 23.95
CA LYS A 158 34.28 -8.42 22.99
C LYS A 158 34.07 -9.79 23.65
N LYS A 159 34.44 -9.92 24.94
CA LYS A 159 34.24 -11.12 25.76
C LYS A 159 32.76 -11.45 26.05
N ASP A 160 31.88 -10.45 25.99
CA ASP A 160 30.45 -10.61 26.25
C ASP A 160 29.68 -11.03 24.99
N LEU A 161 30.33 -10.99 23.82
CA LEU A 161 29.74 -11.41 22.54
C LEU A 161 29.26 -12.86 22.56
N ASP A 162 30.05 -13.77 23.17
CA ASP A 162 29.70 -15.19 23.28
C ASP A 162 28.39 -15.37 24.06
N ARG A 163 28.13 -14.53 25.07
CA ARG A 163 26.88 -14.58 25.84
C ARG A 163 25.68 -14.28 24.95
N TYR A 164 25.75 -13.24 24.13
CA TYR A 164 24.65 -12.84 23.25
C TYR A 164 24.48 -13.73 22.01
N LEU A 165 25.55 -14.39 21.54
CA LEU A 165 25.48 -15.37 20.45
C LEU A 165 24.74 -16.64 20.82
N PHE A 166 24.95 -17.12 22.06
CA PHE A 166 24.39 -18.39 22.54
C PHE A 166 23.19 -18.22 23.47
N SER A 167 22.79 -16.98 23.79
CA SER A 167 21.59 -16.70 24.59
C SER A 167 20.61 -15.86 23.77
N SER A 168 19.36 -16.32 23.66
CA SER A 168 18.31 -15.59 22.94
C SER A 168 18.08 -14.21 23.54
N THR A 169 17.98 -13.18 22.67
CA THR A 169 17.89 -11.77 23.09
C THR A 169 16.52 -11.36 23.63
N SER A 170 15.48 -12.18 23.41
CA SER A 170 14.12 -11.89 23.85
C SER A 170 13.64 -13.01 24.79
N GLY A 171 13.13 -12.63 25.96
CA GLY A 171 12.37 -13.53 26.83
C GLY A 171 11.01 -13.96 26.25
N ILE A 172 10.80 -13.76 24.95
CA ILE A 172 9.68 -14.25 24.18
C ILE A 172 10.04 -15.69 23.79
N TRP A 173 9.64 -16.61 24.64
CA TRP A 173 9.69 -18.03 24.35
C TRP A 173 8.36 -18.43 23.76
N ASP A 174 8.38 -19.20 22.67
CA ASP A 174 7.18 -19.90 22.24
C ASP A 174 6.68 -20.72 23.42
N LEU A 175 5.43 -20.48 23.81
CA LEU A 175 4.82 -21.22 24.90
C LEU A 175 4.67 -22.67 24.43
N PRO A 176 5.15 -23.69 25.18
CA PRO A 176 5.03 -25.07 24.76
C PRO A 176 3.56 -25.40 24.49
N LEU A 177 3.31 -26.19 23.45
CA LEU A 177 1.96 -26.51 22.99
C LEU A 177 1.06 -27.07 24.11
N SER A 178 1.66 -27.73 25.11
CA SER A 178 0.97 -28.20 26.31
C SER A 178 0.38 -27.07 27.16
N GLU A 179 1.10 -25.96 27.35
CA GLU A 179 0.62 -24.81 28.11
C GLU A 179 -0.40 -24.00 27.30
N VAL A 180 -0.19 -23.87 25.99
CA VAL A 180 -1.19 -23.25 25.10
C VAL A 180 -2.50 -24.04 25.16
N ASN A 181 -2.44 -25.38 25.00
CA ASN A 181 -3.63 -26.22 25.09
C ASN A 181 -4.31 -26.14 26.47
N LYS A 182 -3.52 -26.03 27.55
CA LYS A 182 -4.06 -25.90 28.90
C LYS A 182 -4.74 -24.55 29.12
N VAL A 183 -4.21 -23.45 28.58
CA VAL A 183 -4.87 -22.14 28.69
C VAL A 183 -6.13 -22.08 27.81
N LEU A 184 -6.07 -22.66 26.60
CA LEU A 184 -7.17 -22.57 25.63
C LEU A 184 -8.31 -23.55 25.91
N TYR A 185 -8.00 -24.72 26.48
CA TYR A 185 -8.94 -25.83 26.68
C TYR A 185 -9.01 -26.32 28.13
N GLY A 186 -8.26 -25.72 29.05
CA GLY A 186 -8.19 -26.17 30.45
C GLY A 186 -9.25 -25.57 31.36
N GLU A 187 -10.40 -25.15 30.85
CA GLU A 187 -11.53 -24.87 31.73
C GLU A 187 -11.94 -26.13 32.49
N GLU A 188 -11.67 -26.05 33.79
CA GLU A 188 -12.19 -26.75 34.96
C GLU A 188 -13.18 -27.90 34.69
N TYR A 189 -12.70 -29.13 34.95
CA TYR A 189 -13.52 -30.15 35.61
C TYR A 189 -13.23 -30.14 37.11
#